data_AF-A0A7Y8LUJ9-F1
#
_entry.id   AF-A0A7Y8LUJ9-F1
#
_cell.length_a   1.000
_cell.length_b   1.000
_cell.length_c   1.000
_cell.angle_alpha   90.00
_cell.angle_beta   90.00
_cell.angle_gamma   90.00
#
_symmetry.space_group_name_H-M   'P 1'
#
loop_
_entity.id
_entity.type
_entity.pdbx_description
1 polymer ?
#
loop_
_entity_poly.entity_id
_entity_poly.type
_entity_poly.pdbx_seq_one_letter_code
_entity_poly.pdbx_strand_id
1 'polypeptide(L)'
;MMKERNKDKRLWKLKKERKKIDVIDQNLLNFLNQRQRIVLKIGKIKKEMGKGIYDPRREKEVLERLKRKNKGPLKEKDIEKIFSMIMKVCRKSEI
;
A
#
# COMPACT_ATOMS: atom_id res chain seq x y z
N MET A 1 -14.14 20.51 37.18
CA MET A 1 -14.30 19.06 37.45
C MET A 1 -15.15 18.24 36.44
N MET A 2 -15.87 18.82 35.46
CA MET A 2 -16.50 18.06 34.34
C MET A 2 -15.74 18.17 33.00
N LYS A 3 -15.02 19.28 32.76
CA LYS A 3 -14.24 19.50 31.54
C LYS A 3 -13.00 18.57 31.43
N GLU A 4 -12.28 18.30 32.53
CA GLU A 4 -11.18 17.32 32.54
C GLU A 4 -11.65 15.90 32.18
N ARG A 5 -12.68 15.39 32.86
CA ARG A 5 -13.21 14.02 32.61
C ARG A 5 -13.61 13.78 31.15
N ASN A 6 -14.09 14.81 30.46
CA ASN A 6 -14.47 14.71 29.06
C ASN A 6 -13.25 14.76 28.10
N LYS A 7 -12.18 15.47 28.50
CA LYS A 7 -10.88 15.50 27.79
C LYS A 7 -10.20 14.13 27.86
N ASP A 8 -10.21 13.49 29.03
CA ASP A 8 -9.62 12.15 29.22
C ASP A 8 -10.34 11.09 28.39
N LYS A 9 -11.68 11.18 28.30
CA LYS A 9 -12.50 10.30 27.46
C LYS A 9 -12.20 10.46 25.96
N ARG A 10 -12.02 11.69 25.48
CA ARG A 10 -11.64 11.96 24.07
C ARG A 10 -10.23 11.44 23.77
N LEU A 11 -9.30 11.65 24.70
CA LEU A 11 -7.94 11.16 24.57
C LEU A 11 -7.88 9.64 24.50
N TRP A 12 -8.68 8.95 25.34
CA TRP A 12 -8.79 7.49 25.29
C TRP A 12 -9.37 7.00 23.95
N LYS A 13 -10.44 7.62 23.45
CA LYS A 13 -11.01 7.28 22.13
C LYS A 13 -9.98 7.45 21.01
N LEU A 14 -9.24 8.56 21.01
CA LEU A 14 -8.17 8.79 20.03
C LEU A 14 -7.08 7.72 20.09
N LYS A 15 -6.61 7.38 21.31
CA LYS A 15 -5.62 6.31 21.49
C LYS A 15 -6.14 4.96 20.98
N LYS A 16 -7.43 4.66 21.19
CA LYS A 16 -8.04 3.42 20.71
C LYS A 16 -8.08 3.35 19.18
N GLU A 17 -8.45 4.44 18.50
CA GLU A 17 -8.45 4.47 17.02
C GLU A 17 -7.03 4.38 16.45
N ARG A 18 -6.04 5.04 17.07
CA ARG A 18 -4.62 4.91 16.68
C ARG A 18 -4.13 3.47 16.75
N LYS A 19 -4.46 2.74 17.83
CA LYS A 19 -4.11 1.32 17.93
C LYS A 19 -4.68 0.46 16.80
N LYS A 20 -5.86 0.81 16.27
CA LYS A 20 -6.41 0.11 15.10
C LYS A 20 -5.59 0.41 13.84
N ILE A 21 -5.15 1.65 13.67
CA ILE A 21 -4.25 2.05 12.57
C ILE A 21 -2.94 1.29 12.68
N ASP A 22 -2.33 1.20 13.86
CA ASP A 22 -1.06 0.47 14.07
C ASP A 22 -1.16 -1.00 13.59
N VAL A 23 -2.29 -1.67 13.87
CA VAL A 23 -2.56 -3.04 13.40
C VAL A 23 -2.72 -3.09 11.88
N ILE A 24 -3.42 -2.12 11.30
CA ILE A 24 -3.57 -2.03 9.83
C ILE A 24 -2.21 -1.81 9.18
N ASP A 25 -1.38 -0.92 9.73
CA ASP A 25 -0.06 -0.59 9.20
C ASP A 25 0.88 -1.79 9.25
N GLN A 26 0.85 -2.57 10.34
CA GLN A 26 1.61 -3.83 10.43
C GLN A 26 1.18 -4.82 9.33
N ASN A 27 -0.12 -4.92 9.06
CA ASN A 27 -0.64 -5.78 7.99
C ASN A 27 -0.23 -5.26 6.60
N LEU A 28 -0.30 -3.94 6.37
CA LEU A 28 0.16 -3.33 5.13
C LEU A 28 1.64 -3.62 4.89
N LEU A 29 2.50 -3.47 5.91
CA LEU A 29 3.92 -3.81 5.82
C LEU A 29 4.13 -5.28 5.43
N ASN A 30 3.38 -6.19 6.05
CA ASN A 30 3.43 -7.62 5.73
C ASN A 30 3.03 -7.88 4.26
N PHE A 31 1.95 -7.28 3.77
CA PHE A 31 1.52 -7.42 2.38
C PHE A 31 2.52 -6.81 1.38
N LEU A 32 3.12 -5.67 1.72
CA LEU A 32 4.14 -5.03 0.89
C LEU A 32 5.40 -5.90 0.78
N ASN A 33 5.84 -6.51 1.89
CA ASN A 33 6.97 -7.44 1.89
C ASN A 33 6.68 -8.70 1.08
N GLN A 34 5.47 -9.27 1.19
CA GLN A 34 5.06 -10.39 0.35
C GLN A 34 5.05 -10.02 -1.14
N ARG A 35 4.50 -8.85 -1.47
CA ARG A 35 4.53 -8.30 -2.83
C ARG A 35 5.96 -8.15 -3.34
N GLN A 36 6.88 -7.61 -2.54
CA GLN A 36 8.30 -7.45 -2.92
C GLN A 36 8.95 -8.79 -3.24
N ARG A 37 8.72 -9.83 -2.42
CA ARG A 37 9.26 -11.17 -2.68
C ARG A 37 8.79 -11.74 -4.02
N ILE A 38 7.53 -11.48 -4.39
CA ILE A 38 6.98 -11.90 -5.69
C ILE A 38 7.61 -11.10 -6.83
N VAL A 39 7.77 -9.79 -6.66
CA VAL A 39 8.45 -8.91 -7.62
C VAL A 39 9.85 -9.42 -7.90
N LEU A 40 10.68 -9.68 -6.88
CA LEU A 40 12.03 -10.24 -7.06
C LEU A 40 12.05 -11.56 -7.86
N LYS A 41 11.05 -12.43 -7.68
CA LYS A 41 10.91 -13.66 -8.49
C LYS A 41 10.59 -13.34 -9.96
N ILE A 42 9.69 -12.38 -10.20
CA ILE A 42 9.36 -11.90 -11.55
C ILE A 42 10.60 -11.28 -12.21
N GLY A 43 11.38 -10.47 -11.49
CA GLY A 43 12.62 -9.89 -11.98
C GLY A 43 13.62 -10.95 -12.47
N LYS A 44 13.79 -12.06 -11.74
CA LYS A 44 14.63 -13.19 -12.17
C LYS A 44 14.15 -13.81 -13.48
N ILE A 45 12.85 -14.10 -13.59
CA ILE A 45 12.23 -14.64 -14.81
C ILE A 45 12.42 -13.68 -15.98
N LYS A 46 12.20 -12.37 -15.77
CA LYS A 46 12.39 -11.36 -16.82
C LYS A 46 13.84 -11.29 -17.30
N LYS A 47 14.80 -11.41 -16.38
CA LYS A 47 16.24 -11.45 -16.69
C LYS A 47 16.59 -12.66 -17.55
N GLU A 48 16.07 -13.84 -17.21
CA GLU A 48 16.23 -15.08 -18.00
C GLU A 48 15.64 -14.93 -19.42
N MET A 49 14.54 -14.17 -19.56
CA MET A 49 13.91 -13.87 -20.85
C MET A 49 14.53 -12.69 -21.62
N GLY A 50 15.57 -12.04 -21.10
CA GLY A 50 16.14 -10.83 -21.70
C GLY A 50 15.18 -9.63 -21.76
N LYS A 51 14.13 -9.61 -20.91
CA LYS A 51 13.10 -8.56 -20.91
C LYS A 51 13.41 -7.46 -19.89
N GLY A 52 13.00 -6.24 -20.22
CA GLY A 52 13.08 -5.09 -19.33
C GLY A 52 12.24 -5.24 -18.05
N ILE A 53 12.77 -4.68 -16.96
CA ILE A 53 12.12 -4.67 -15.65
C ILE A 53 10.82 -3.83 -15.68
N TYR A 54 10.87 -2.65 -16.31
CA TYR A 54 9.75 -1.73 -16.43
C TYR A 54 8.74 -2.18 -17.49
N ASP A 55 7.46 -2.25 -17.10
CA ASP A 55 6.35 -2.61 -17.99
C ASP A 55 5.16 -1.65 -17.75
N PRO A 56 5.08 -0.55 -18.51
CA PRO A 56 4.05 0.48 -18.31
C PRO A 56 2.63 -0.04 -18.57
N ARG A 57 2.48 -0.98 -19.51
CA ARG A 57 1.19 -1.59 -19.83
C ARG A 57 0.69 -2.38 -18.63
N ARG A 58 1.57 -3.19 -18.02
CA ARG A 58 1.24 -3.96 -16.82
C ARG A 58 0.85 -3.07 -15.65
N GLU A 59 1.54 -1.95 -15.44
CA GLU A 59 1.22 -1.01 -14.36
C GLU A 59 -0.16 -0.36 -14.55
N LYS A 60 -0.47 0.07 -15.78
CA LYS A 60 -1.79 0.61 -16.12
C LYS A 60 -2.91 -0.39 -15.83
N GLU A 61 -2.73 -1.65 -16.23
CA GLU A 61 -3.71 -2.72 -15.95
C GLU A 61 -3.93 -2.94 -14.44
N VAL A 62 -2.87 -2.87 -13.64
CA VAL A 62 -2.97 -2.99 -12.18
C VAL A 62 -3.78 -1.83 -11.60
N LEU A 63 -3.49 -0.59 -12.01
CA LEU A 63 -4.16 0.61 -11.53
C LEU A 63 -5.65 0.60 -11.88
N GLU A 64 -6.01 0.34 -13.14
CA GLU A 64 -7.40 0.30 -13.59
C GLU A 64 -8.21 -0.78 -12.86
N ARG A 65 -7.61 -1.96 -12.63
CA ARG A 65 -8.23 -3.01 -11.83
C ARG A 65 -8.45 -2.58 -10.38
N LEU A 66 -7.51 -1.85 -9.78
CA LEU A 66 -7.62 -1.40 -8.38
C LEU A 66 -8.65 -0.29 -8.23
N LYS A 67 -8.70 0.68 -9.15
CA LYS A 67 -9.75 1.71 -9.20
C LYS A 67 -11.13 1.08 -9.27
N ARG A 68 -11.36 0.15 -10.22
CA ARG A 68 -12.63 -0.55 -10.38
C ARG A 68 -13.04 -1.38 -9.14
N LYS A 69 -12.08 -1.92 -8.40
CA LYS A 69 -12.35 -2.72 -7.19
C LYS A 69 -12.56 -1.88 -5.94
N ASN A 70 -12.23 -0.59 -5.96
CA ASN A 70 -12.34 0.26 -4.78
C ASN A 70 -13.80 0.56 -4.45
N LYS A 71 -14.27 -0.01 -3.34
CA LYS A 71 -15.56 0.33 -2.71
C LYS A 71 -15.39 1.17 -1.44
N GLY A 72 -14.16 1.60 -1.17
CA GLY A 72 -13.78 2.34 0.02
C GLY A 72 -13.74 3.86 -0.20
N PRO A 73 -13.45 4.63 0.86
CA PRO A 73 -13.52 6.09 0.84
C PRO A 73 -12.35 6.77 0.09
N LEU A 74 -11.36 6.01 -0.40
CA LEU A 74 -10.24 6.56 -1.15
C LEU A 74 -10.69 7.05 -2.52
N LYS A 75 -10.25 8.23 -2.92
CA LYS A 75 -10.46 8.74 -4.28
C LYS A 75 -9.54 8.02 -5.26
N GLU A 76 -9.99 7.85 -6.50
CA GLU A 76 -9.23 7.15 -7.54
C GLU A 76 -7.82 7.73 -7.74
N LYS A 77 -7.68 9.07 -7.69
CA LYS A 77 -6.39 9.76 -7.78
C LYS A 77 -5.41 9.38 -6.67
N ASP A 78 -5.93 9.07 -5.48
CA ASP A 78 -5.08 8.76 -4.32
C ASP A 78 -4.67 7.28 -4.36
N ILE A 79 -5.56 6.40 -4.84
CA ILE A 79 -5.21 5.02 -5.19
C ILE A 79 -4.09 5.01 -6.23
N GLU A 80 -4.24 5.80 -7.29
CA GLU A 80 -3.22 5.88 -8.33
C GLU A 80 -1.87 6.32 -7.78
N LYS A 81 -1.83 7.37 -6.95
CA LYS A 81 -0.60 7.84 -6.30
C LYS A 81 0.04 6.77 -5.42
N ILE A 82 -0.73 6.14 -4.54
CA ILE A 82 -0.22 5.15 -3.59
C ILE A 82 0.35 3.94 -4.34
N PHE A 83 -0.44 3.36 -5.26
CA PHE A 83 -0.02 2.14 -5.93
C PHE A 83 1.08 2.38 -6.97
N SER A 84 1.11 3.53 -7.63
CA SER A 84 2.23 3.90 -8.50
C SER A 84 3.53 4.03 -7.72
N MET A 85 3.49 4.61 -6.52
CA MET A 85 4.67 4.68 -5.65
C MET A 85 5.12 3.29 -5.18
N ILE A 86 4.18 2.44 -4.73
CA ILE A 86 4.49 1.05 -4.36
C ILE A 86 5.17 0.32 -5.53
N MET A 87 4.62 0.42 -6.73
CA MET A 87 5.19 -0.20 -7.92
C MET A 87 6.59 0.34 -8.22
N LYS A 88 6.78 1.66 -8.16
CA LYS A 88 8.06 2.33 -8.41
C LYS A 88 9.14 1.88 -7.43
N VAL A 89 8.83 1.82 -6.14
CA VAL A 89 9.76 1.35 -5.10
C VAL A 89 10.15 -0.10 -5.35
N CYS A 90 9.16 -0.96 -5.60
CA CYS A 90 9.43 -2.39 -5.77
C CYS A 90 10.33 -2.69 -6.98
N ARG A 91 10.19 -1.96 -8.09
CA ARG A 91 11.05 -2.11 -9.28
C ARG A 91 12.48 -1.64 -9.05
N LYS A 92 12.68 -0.58 -8.24
CA LYS A 92 14.02 -0.06 -7.95
C LYS A 92 14.89 -1.11 -7.24
N SER A 93 14.26 -1.98 -6.45
CA SER A 93 14.93 -3.09 -5.75
C SER A 93 15.23 -4.31 -6.63
N GLU A 94 14.83 -4.32 -7.91
CA GLU A 94 15.16 -5.38 -8.88
C GLU A 94 16.41 -5.08 -9.72
N ILE A 95 17.00 -3.88 -9.54
CA ILE A 95 18.21 -3.40 -10.22
C ILE A 95 19.42 -3.69 -9.36
#